data_AF-A0A5R9ABW6-F1
#
_entry.id   AF-A0A5R9ABW6-F1
#
_cell.length_a   1.000
_cell.length_b   1.000
_cell.length_c   1.000
_cell.angle_alpha   90.00
_cell.angle_beta   90.00
_cell.angle_gamma   90.00
#
_symmetry.space_group_name_H-M   'P 1'
#
loop_
_entity.id
_entity.type
_entity.pdbx_description
1 polymer ?
#
loop_
_entity_poly.entity_id
_entity_poly.type
_entity_poly.pdbx_seq_one_letter_code
_entity_poly.pdbx_strand_id
1 'polypeptide(L)'
;MRRQHTKRMSEAELQSAVVDMLTLYGWKWHHETDSRKSKRGFPDFIAAHTSGRLMLIELKGYNSRGRLGKVTVEQQQWLDVWRQVGAWIDGHQISSHAWKPENLHSGAILRALDIRKR
;
A
#
# COMPACT_ATOMS: atom_id res chain seq x y z
N MET A 1 -1.50 -17.98 22.08
CA MET A 1 -1.06 -16.98 21.09
C MET A 1 -1.44 -15.59 21.60
N ARG A 2 -0.47 -14.70 21.86
CA ARG A 2 -0.76 -13.31 22.25
C ARG A 2 -1.42 -12.60 21.07
N ARG A 3 -2.71 -12.27 21.18
CA ARG A 3 -3.34 -11.26 20.33
C ARG A 3 -2.57 -9.97 20.55
N GLN A 4 -1.70 -9.58 19.61
CA GLN A 4 -1.18 -8.22 19.59
C GLN A 4 -2.41 -7.30 19.49
N HIS A 5 -2.62 -6.46 20.50
CA HIS A 5 -3.55 -5.34 20.37
C HIS A 5 -2.97 -4.43 19.29
N THR A 6 -3.59 -4.48 18.10
CA THR A 6 -3.33 -3.53 17.04
C THR A 6 -3.64 -2.14 17.59
N LYS A 7 -2.61 -1.32 17.81
CA LYS A 7 -2.79 0.08 18.18
C LYS A 7 -3.69 0.70 17.11
N ARG A 8 -4.78 1.38 17.53
CA ARG A 8 -5.63 2.13 16.59
C ARG A 8 -4.77 3.25 16.01
N MET A 9 -4.49 3.13 14.72
CA MET A 9 -3.65 4.03 13.95
C MET A 9 -4.51 4.65 12.86
N SER A 10 -4.44 5.97 12.73
CA SER A 10 -5.08 6.71 11.65
C SER A 10 -4.42 6.40 10.30
N GLU A 11 -5.10 6.78 9.23
CA GLU A 11 -4.58 6.57 7.87
C GLU A 11 -3.32 7.40 7.63
N ALA A 12 -3.30 8.64 8.14
CA ALA A 12 -2.15 9.53 8.06
C ALA A 12 -0.93 8.99 8.81
N GLU A 13 -1.10 8.40 10.00
CA GLU A 13 0.01 7.75 10.73
C GLU A 13 0.54 6.53 9.97
N LEU A 14 -0.34 5.71 9.39
CA LEU A 14 0.06 4.58 8.56
C LEU A 14 0.80 5.05 7.31
N GLN A 15 0.31 6.12 6.68
CA GLN A 15 0.92 6.75 5.51
C GLN A 15 2.34 7.23 5.81
N SER A 16 2.53 7.95 6.92
CA SER A 16 3.86 8.40 7.35
C SER A 16 4.81 7.21 7.49
N ALA A 17 4.39 6.14 8.18
CA ALA A 17 5.22 4.96 8.35
C ALA A 17 5.55 4.26 7.01
N VAL A 18 4.59 4.19 6.08
CA VAL A 18 4.80 3.62 4.75
C VAL A 18 5.78 4.45 3.93
N VAL A 19 5.66 5.78 3.96
CA VAL A 19 6.58 6.71 3.28
C VAL A 19 8.01 6.56 3.81
N ASP A 20 8.17 6.49 5.13
CA ASP A 20 9.48 6.29 5.76
C ASP A 20 10.11 4.98 5.31
N MET A 21 9.33 3.88 5.30
CA MET A 21 9.82 2.58 4.86
C MET A 21 10.13 2.52 3.37
N LEU A 22 9.27 3.08 2.50
CA LEU A 22 9.53 3.14 1.06
C LEU A 22 10.86 3.85 0.79
N THR A 23 11.09 4.97 1.48
CA THR A 23 12.32 5.75 1.37
C THR A 23 13.53 4.97 1.91
N LEU A 24 13.41 4.37 3.10
CA LEU A 24 14.46 3.60 3.74
C LEU A 24 14.91 2.40 2.90
N TYR A 25 13.95 1.70 2.26
CA TYR A 25 14.22 0.54 1.40
C TYR A 25 14.50 0.91 -0.06
N GLY A 26 14.70 2.19 -0.38
CA GLY A 26 15.17 2.63 -1.70
C GLY A 26 14.12 2.60 -2.81
N TRP A 27 12.83 2.56 -2.47
CA TRP A 27 11.75 2.64 -3.45
C TRP A 27 11.60 4.07 -3.99
N LYS A 28 11.40 4.19 -5.30
CA LYS A 28 10.90 5.42 -5.93
C LYS A 28 9.39 5.38 -5.87
N TRP A 29 8.75 6.40 -5.32
CA TRP A 29 7.30 6.39 -5.12
C TRP A 29 6.67 7.74 -5.42
N HIS A 30 5.38 7.70 -5.73
CA HIS A 30 4.52 8.87 -5.87
C HIS A 30 3.25 8.63 -5.06
N HIS A 31 2.84 9.64 -4.30
CA HIS A 31 1.58 9.67 -3.56
C HIS A 31 0.59 10.57 -4.31
N GLU A 32 -0.58 10.03 -4.62
CA GLU A 32 -1.66 10.80 -5.18
C GLU A 32 -2.33 11.64 -4.07
N THR A 33 -2.32 12.97 -4.23
CA THR A 33 -2.63 13.91 -3.14
C THR A 33 -3.93 14.67 -3.33
N ASP A 34 -4.46 14.76 -4.55
CA ASP A 34 -5.71 15.48 -4.83
C ASP A 34 -6.68 14.60 -5.62
N SER A 35 -7.53 13.89 -4.89
CA SER A 35 -8.54 12.99 -5.46
C SER A 35 -9.54 13.67 -6.42
N ARG A 36 -9.60 15.02 -6.45
CA ARG A 36 -10.41 15.77 -7.43
C ARG A 36 -9.74 15.86 -8.79
N LYS A 37 -8.41 15.70 -8.85
CA LYS A 37 -7.60 15.74 -10.07
C LYS A 37 -7.27 14.35 -10.60
N SER A 38 -7.59 13.31 -9.84
CA SER A 38 -7.30 11.92 -10.16
C SER A 38 -8.54 11.18 -10.63
N LYS A 39 -8.33 10.06 -11.33
CA LYS A 39 -9.43 9.12 -11.56
C LYS A 39 -9.90 8.59 -10.22
N ARG A 40 -11.21 8.59 -10.01
CA ARG A 40 -11.82 8.10 -8.77
C ARG A 40 -11.33 6.69 -8.46
N GLY A 41 -10.93 6.48 -7.21
CA GLY A 41 -10.46 5.18 -6.72
C GLY A 41 -9.05 4.79 -7.17
N PHE A 42 -8.30 5.65 -7.85
CA PHE A 42 -6.89 5.38 -8.09
C PHE A 42 -6.17 5.17 -6.73
N PRO A 43 -5.28 4.16 -6.61
CA PRO A 43 -4.61 3.87 -5.35
C PRO A 43 -3.74 5.03 -4.84
N ASP A 44 -3.63 5.15 -3.52
CA ASP A 44 -2.87 6.22 -2.86
C ASP A 44 -1.42 6.33 -3.37
N PHE A 45 -0.72 5.20 -3.56
CA PHE A 45 0.66 5.20 -4.04
C PHE A 45 0.87 4.32 -5.25
N ILE A 46 1.85 4.75 -6.06
CA ILE A 46 2.61 3.90 -6.95
C ILE A 46 4.08 3.92 -6.52
N ALA A 47 4.71 2.75 -6.44
CA ALA A 47 6.10 2.60 -6.02
C ALA A 47 6.85 1.61 -6.91
N ALA A 48 8.01 2.01 -7.43
CA ALA A 48 8.90 1.22 -8.25
C ALA A 48 10.25 1.03 -7.55
N HIS A 49 10.87 -0.13 -7.78
CA HIS A 49 12.18 -0.45 -7.22
C HIS A 49 13.11 -1.04 -8.30
N THR A 50 14.42 -0.75 -8.19
CA THR A 50 15.45 -1.20 -9.14
C THR A 50 15.62 -2.72 -9.20
N SER A 51 15.04 -3.46 -8.25
CA SER A 51 14.91 -4.92 -8.30
C SER A 51 13.89 -5.41 -9.33
N GLY A 52 13.26 -4.51 -10.10
CA GLY A 52 12.20 -4.85 -11.05
C GLY A 52 10.87 -5.17 -10.37
N ARG A 53 10.52 -4.45 -9.29
CA ARG A 53 9.20 -4.57 -8.64
C ARG A 53 8.44 -3.27 -8.79
N LEU A 54 7.15 -3.36 -9.11
CA LEU A 54 6.21 -2.25 -9.09
C LEU A 54 5.05 -2.59 -8.14
N MET A 55 4.66 -1.63 -7.32
CA MET A 55 3.52 -1.74 -6.42
C MET A 55 2.54 -0.60 -6.58
N LEU A 56 1.25 -0.93 -6.56
CA LEU A 56 0.19 0.03 -6.23
C LEU A 56 -0.31 -0.27 -4.83
N ILE A 57 -0.43 0.78 -4.02
CA ILE A 57 -0.72 0.66 -2.60
C ILE A 57 -1.89 1.56 -2.26
N GLU A 58 -2.91 0.96 -1.66
CA GLU A 58 -4.04 1.64 -1.05
C GLU A 58 -3.92 1.50 0.47
N LEU A 59 -4.07 2.59 1.23
CA LEU A 59 -3.98 2.60 2.68
C LEU A 59 -5.37 2.75 3.30
N LYS A 60 -5.56 2.09 4.45
CA LYS A 60 -6.75 2.27 5.28
C LYS A 60 -6.39 2.38 6.74
N GLY A 61 -6.83 3.45 7.39
CA GLY A 61 -6.64 3.64 8.84
C GLY A 61 -7.94 3.71 9.64
N TYR A 62 -7.81 3.85 10.95
CA TYR A 62 -8.94 4.09 11.85
C TYR A 62 -9.31 5.57 11.85
N ASN A 63 -10.61 5.87 11.78
CA ASN A 63 -11.10 7.24 11.96
C ASN A 63 -11.21 7.64 13.44
N SER A 64 -11.59 8.89 13.71
CA SER A 64 -11.78 9.43 15.07
C SER A 64 -12.80 8.67 15.92
N ARG A 65 -13.71 7.91 15.29
CA ARG A 65 -14.70 7.04 15.97
C ARG A 65 -14.18 5.60 16.17
N GLY A 66 -12.91 5.34 15.86
CA GLY A 66 -12.29 4.02 16.00
C GLY A 66 -12.79 2.98 15.01
N ARG A 67 -13.36 3.40 13.86
CA ARG A 67 -13.77 2.50 12.78
C ARG A 67 -12.67 2.45 11.71
N LEU A 68 -12.27 1.24 11.31
CA LEU A 68 -11.32 1.03 10.23
C LEU A 68 -11.97 1.40 8.89
N GLY A 69 -11.25 2.18 8.08
CA GLY A 69 -11.62 2.50 6.70
C GLY A 69 -11.78 1.24 5.85
N LYS A 70 -12.70 1.30 4.88
CA LYS A 70 -12.90 0.23 3.91
C LYS A 70 -12.44 0.71 2.53
N VAL A 71 -11.91 -0.22 1.75
CA VAL A 71 -11.66 -0.02 0.32
C VAL A 71 -13.01 0.22 -0.36
N THR A 72 -13.12 1.28 -1.16
CA THR A 72 -14.36 1.56 -1.90
C THR A 72 -14.50 0.60 -3.10
N VAL A 73 -15.68 0.58 -3.72
CA VAL A 73 -15.90 -0.26 -4.92
C VAL A 73 -14.96 0.15 -6.05
N GLU A 74 -14.78 1.45 -6.27
CA GLU A 74 -13.91 1.97 -7.33
C GLU A 74 -12.43 1.66 -7.05
N GLN A 75 -12.00 1.75 -5.79
CA GLN A 75 -10.65 1.35 -5.40
C GLN A 75 -10.43 -0.15 -5.61
N GLN A 76 -11.42 -0.96 -5.25
CA GLN A 76 -11.37 -2.40 -5.44
C GLN A 76 -11.27 -2.76 -6.93
N GLN A 77 -12.04 -2.08 -7.78
CA GLN A 77 -11.97 -2.24 -9.24
C GLN A 77 -10.57 -1.96 -9.80
N TRP A 78 -9.93 -0.87 -9.37
CA TRP A 78 -8.54 -0.61 -9.76
C TRP A 78 -7.61 -1.71 -9.30
N LEU A 79 -7.67 -2.09 -8.01
CA LEU A 79 -6.81 -3.14 -7.47
C LEU A 79 -6.99 -4.47 -8.21
N ASP A 80 -8.22 -4.81 -8.60
CA ASP A 80 -8.53 -6.04 -9.34
C ASP A 80 -8.08 -5.99 -10.78
N VAL A 81 -8.30 -4.87 -11.48
CA VAL A 81 -7.75 -4.63 -12.81
C VAL A 81 -6.23 -4.84 -12.75
N TRP A 82 -5.52 -4.18 -11.85
CA TRP A 82 -4.06 -4.34 -11.74
C TRP A 82 -3.59 -5.77 -11.44
N ARG A 83 -4.37 -6.54 -10.65
CA ARG A 83 -4.09 -7.97 -10.41
C ARG A 83 -4.30 -8.81 -11.68
N GLN A 84 -5.33 -8.49 -12.46
CA GLN A 84 -5.73 -9.24 -13.65
C GLN A 84 -4.90 -8.90 -14.88
N VAL A 85 -4.60 -7.61 -15.12
CA VAL A 85 -3.77 -7.19 -16.25
C VAL A 85 -2.36 -7.76 -16.09
N GLY A 86 -1.95 -8.07 -14.84
CA GLY A 86 -0.68 -8.69 -14.53
C GLY A 86 0.43 -7.95 -15.24
N ALA A 87 0.63 -6.67 -14.90
CA ALA A 87 1.34 -5.76 -15.76
C ALA A 87 2.74 -6.30 -16.15
N TRP A 88 2.83 -6.78 -17.38
CA TRP A 88 4.09 -7.15 -18.01
C TRP A 88 4.69 -5.85 -18.54
N ILE A 89 5.63 -5.29 -17.78
CA ILE A 89 6.61 -4.35 -18.32
C ILE A 89 7.93 -5.13 -18.26
N ASP A 90 8.45 -5.53 -19.42
CA ASP A 90 9.74 -6.22 -19.59
C ASP A 90 10.02 -7.40 -18.62
N GLY A 91 9.02 -8.26 -18.39
CA GLY A 91 9.22 -9.53 -17.65
C GLY A 91 9.25 -9.44 -16.12
N HIS A 92 8.77 -8.34 -15.54
CA HIS A 92 8.81 -8.08 -14.11
C HIS A 92 7.45 -8.24 -13.39
N GLN A 93 7.50 -8.60 -12.10
CA GLN A 93 6.31 -8.86 -11.27
C GLN A 93 5.73 -7.55 -10.71
N ILE A 94 4.43 -7.32 -10.96
CA ILE A 94 3.66 -6.21 -10.39
C ILE A 94 2.73 -6.74 -9.30
N SER A 95 2.66 -6.05 -8.15
CA SER A 95 1.86 -6.44 -7.00
C SER A 95 0.98 -5.30 -6.52
N SER A 96 -0.32 -5.51 -6.31
CA SER A 96 -1.20 -4.50 -5.72
C SER A 96 -1.59 -4.88 -4.29
N HIS A 97 -1.55 -3.90 -3.39
CA HIS A 97 -1.80 -4.11 -1.97
C HIS A 97 -2.82 -3.11 -1.42
N ALA A 98 -3.72 -3.60 -0.58
CA ALA A 98 -4.53 -2.77 0.30
C ALA A 98 -4.05 -2.98 1.74
N TRP A 99 -3.27 -2.04 2.26
CA TRP A 99 -2.64 -2.14 3.57
C TRP A 99 -3.42 -1.43 4.67
N LYS A 100 -3.45 -2.08 5.83
CA LYS A 100 -4.07 -1.65 7.07
C LYS A 100 -3.03 -1.71 8.20
N PRO A 101 -3.30 -1.12 9.38
CA PRO A 101 -2.37 -1.17 10.51
C PRO A 101 -1.97 -2.59 10.93
N GLU A 102 -2.88 -3.56 10.78
CA GLU A 102 -2.58 -4.98 11.02
C GLU A 102 -1.49 -5.55 10.10
N ASN A 103 -1.36 -5.04 8.87
CA ASN A 103 -0.29 -5.44 7.95
C ASN A 103 1.06 -4.86 8.38
N LEU A 104 1.08 -3.67 8.97
CA LEU A 104 2.27 -3.10 9.58
C LEU A 104 2.70 -3.92 10.81
N HIS A 105 1.78 -4.13 11.75
CA HIS A 105 2.05 -4.82 13.01
C HIS A 105 2.47 -6.29 12.80
N SER A 106 1.89 -6.98 11.83
CA SER A 106 2.28 -8.36 11.47
C SER A 106 3.58 -8.45 10.66
N GLY A 107 4.20 -7.31 10.31
CA GLY A 107 5.38 -7.22 9.46
C GLY A 107 5.14 -7.59 8.01
N ALA A 108 3.88 -7.69 7.55
CA ALA A 108 3.57 -7.98 6.16
C ALA A 108 4.07 -6.88 5.21
N ILE A 109 3.93 -5.62 5.63
CA ILE A 109 4.46 -4.47 4.87
C ILE A 109 5.98 -4.56 4.79
N LEU A 110 6.65 -4.78 5.92
CA LEU A 110 8.10 -4.96 5.97
C LEU A 110 8.57 -6.06 5.02
N ARG A 111 7.94 -7.24 5.03
CA ARG A 111 8.32 -8.35 4.13
C ARG A 111 8.10 -8.03 2.65
N ALA A 112 7.09 -7.23 2.31
CA ALA A 112 6.86 -6.80 0.94
C ALA A 112 7.90 -5.78 0.47
N LEU A 113 8.32 -4.89 1.37
CA LEU A 113 9.28 -3.82 1.09
C LEU A 113 10.75 -4.26 1.21
N ASP A 114 11.04 -5.30 1.98
CA ASP A 114 12.39 -5.85 2.14
C ASP A 114 12.83 -6.56 0.85
N ILE A 115 13.73 -5.88 0.15
CA ILE A 115 14.31 -6.26 -1.14
C ILE A 115 15.57 -7.11 -1.01
N ARG A 116 16.04 -7.40 0.21
CA ARG A 116 17.23 -8.24 0.40
C ARG A 116 16.99 -9.58 -0.27
N LYS A 117 17.88 -9.91 -1.23
CA LYS A 117 17.79 -11.08 -2.10
C LYS A 117 17.48 -12.34 -1.28
N ARG A 118 16.37 -13.00 -1.59
CA ARG A 118 16.28 -14.45 -1.44
C ARG A 118 17.04 -15.09 -2.58
#